data_AF-C6SH34-F1
#
_entry.id   AF-C6SH34-F1
#
_cell.length_a   1.000
_cell.length_b   1.000
_cell.length_c   1.000
_cell.angle_alpha   90.00
_cell.angle_beta   90.00
_cell.angle_gamma   90.00
#
_symmetry.space_group_name_H-M   'P 1'
#
loop_
_entity.id
_entity.type
_entity.pdbx_description
1 polymer ?
#
loop_
_entity_poly.entity_id
_entity_poly.type
_entity_poly.pdbx_seq_one_letter_code
_entity_poly.pdbx_strand_id
1 'polypeptide(L)'
;MAEGQKSAVTEYYLNHGKWPGGNSDAGVASSSTIKGKYVKEVTVANGVITATMLSSGVNKEIQGKKLSLWAKRQDGSVKWFCGQPVARANANGANNDEVTAANGKGTANIDTKHLPSTASTRKSTPN
;
A
#
# COMPACT_ATOMS: atom_id res chain seq x y z
N MET A 1 -13.09 3.76 -2.23
CA MET A 1 -12.50 2.52 -2.83
C MET A 1 -11.28 1.99 -2.07
N ALA A 2 -10.37 2.83 -1.56
CA ALA A 2 -9.21 2.36 -0.80
C ALA A 2 -9.55 1.93 0.65
N GLU A 3 -10.66 2.41 1.22
CA GLU A 3 -11.05 2.11 2.61
C GLU A 3 -11.47 0.65 2.82
N GLY A 4 -12.21 0.05 1.88
CA GLY A 4 -12.62 -1.36 1.99
C GLY A 4 -11.42 -2.33 2.04
N GLN A 5 -10.33 -1.98 1.35
CA GLN A 5 -9.10 -2.77 1.38
C GLN A 5 -8.37 -2.61 2.72
N LYS A 6 -8.35 -1.40 3.30
CA LYS A 6 -7.76 -1.15 4.62
C LYS A 6 -8.50 -1.92 5.72
N SER A 7 -9.83 -1.91 5.70
CA SER A 7 -10.63 -2.64 6.68
C SER A 7 -10.34 -4.13 6.61
N ALA A 8 -10.38 -4.71 5.41
CA ALA A 8 -10.13 -6.14 5.21
C ALA A 8 -8.71 -6.57 5.67
N VAL A 9 -7.68 -5.79 5.32
CA VAL A 9 -6.30 -6.06 5.76
C VAL A 9 -6.14 -5.93 7.28
N THR A 10 -6.80 -4.93 7.89
CA THR A 10 -6.76 -4.70 9.35
C THR A 10 -7.47 -5.84 10.08
N GLU A 11 -8.66 -6.21 9.64
CA GLU A 11 -9.46 -7.29 10.25
C GLU A 11 -8.74 -8.63 10.15
N TYR A 12 -8.11 -8.93 9.00
CA TYR A 12 -7.28 -10.12 8.86
C TYR A 12 -6.14 -10.14 9.89
N TYR A 13 -5.43 -9.01 10.04
CA TYR A 13 -4.34 -8.89 11.01
C TYR A 13 -4.83 -9.07 12.46
N LEU A 14 -5.96 -8.47 12.82
CA LEU A 14 -6.53 -8.59 14.16
C LEU A 14 -6.96 -10.04 14.47
N ASN A 15 -7.48 -10.77 13.48
CA ASN A 15 -7.92 -12.15 13.64
C ASN A 15 -6.78 -13.19 13.62
N HIS A 16 -5.70 -12.93 12.87
CA HIS A 16 -4.64 -13.93 12.62
C HIS A 16 -3.29 -13.58 13.25
N GLY A 17 -3.14 -12.36 13.80
CA GLY A 17 -1.86 -11.87 14.34
C GLY A 17 -0.75 -11.68 13.32
N LYS A 18 -1.06 -11.77 12.02
CA LYS A 18 -0.14 -11.59 10.90
C LYS A 18 -0.84 -10.88 9.75
N TRP A 19 -0.09 -10.16 8.93
CA TRP A 19 -0.62 -9.50 7.74
C TRP A 19 -1.04 -10.53 6.68
N PRO A 20 -2.04 -10.22 5.85
CA PRO A 20 -2.41 -11.08 4.72
C PRO A 20 -1.28 -11.12 3.69
N GLY A 21 -0.96 -12.32 3.20
CA GLY A 21 0.09 -12.52 2.19
C GLY A 21 -0.30 -11.94 0.83
N GLY A 22 -1.58 -12.03 0.48
CA GLY A 22 -2.15 -11.53 -0.78
C GLY A 22 -3.60 -11.05 -0.67
N ASN A 23 -4.17 -10.64 -1.81
CA ASN A 23 -5.58 -10.24 -1.92
C ASN A 23 -6.55 -11.32 -1.41
N SER A 24 -6.30 -12.58 -1.78
CA SER A 24 -7.15 -13.70 -1.37
C SER A 24 -7.12 -13.93 0.14
N ASP A 25 -5.94 -13.85 0.79
CA ASP A 25 -5.84 -13.95 2.25
C ASP A 25 -6.62 -12.83 2.94
N ALA A 26 -6.52 -11.61 2.42
CA ALA A 26 -7.27 -10.46 2.93
C ALA A 26 -8.78 -10.55 2.66
N GLY A 27 -9.27 -11.53 1.91
CA GLY A 27 -10.69 -11.64 1.56
C GLY A 27 -11.17 -10.56 0.58
N VAL A 28 -10.26 -10.01 -0.24
CA VAL A 28 -10.57 -8.99 -1.24
C VAL A 28 -10.44 -9.55 -2.65
N ALA A 29 -11.09 -8.89 -3.62
CA ALA A 29 -11.04 -9.29 -5.02
C ALA A 29 -9.59 -9.34 -5.55
N SER A 30 -9.35 -10.19 -6.56
CA SER A 30 -8.06 -10.28 -7.24
C SER A 30 -7.61 -8.92 -7.79
N SER A 31 -6.31 -8.68 -7.85
CA SER A 31 -5.74 -7.35 -8.10
C SER A 31 -6.28 -6.65 -9.35
N SER A 32 -6.41 -7.40 -10.45
CA SER A 32 -6.92 -6.93 -11.75
C SER A 32 -8.42 -6.63 -11.75
N THR A 33 -9.16 -7.04 -10.72
CA THR A 33 -10.60 -6.78 -10.56
C THR A 33 -10.83 -5.46 -9.82
N ILE A 34 -9.90 -5.06 -8.94
CA ILE A 34 -9.99 -3.80 -8.20
C ILE A 34 -9.50 -2.64 -9.07
N LYS A 35 -10.40 -2.13 -9.91
CA LYS A 35 -10.14 -1.00 -10.82
C LYS A 35 -10.93 0.25 -10.43
N GLY A 36 -10.47 1.40 -10.89
CA GLY A 36 -11.13 2.68 -10.68
C GLY A 36 -10.91 3.66 -11.82
N LYS A 37 -11.53 4.84 -11.73
CA LYS A 37 -11.40 5.91 -12.72
C LYS A 37 -9.95 6.24 -13.08
N TYR A 38 -9.03 6.14 -12.10
CA TYR A 38 -7.60 6.44 -12.27
C TYR A 38 -6.68 5.28 -11.88
N VAL A 39 -7.25 4.18 -11.37
CA VAL A 39 -6.51 3.04 -10.79
C VAL A 39 -6.69 1.83 -11.69
N LYS A 40 -5.57 1.28 -12.16
CA LYS A 40 -5.53 0.08 -13.00
C LYS A 40 -5.79 -1.19 -12.20
N GLU A 41 -5.19 -1.30 -11.02
CA GLU A 41 -5.22 -2.48 -10.16
C GLU A 41 -4.78 -2.12 -8.74
N VAL A 42 -5.20 -2.94 -7.78
CA VAL A 42 -4.78 -2.85 -6.38
C VAL A 42 -4.31 -4.20 -5.88
N THR A 43 -3.05 -4.28 -5.47
CA THR A 43 -2.43 -5.50 -4.97
C THR A 43 -2.20 -5.40 -3.48
N VAL A 44 -2.53 -6.45 -2.73
CA VAL A 44 -2.14 -6.64 -1.34
C VAL A 44 -0.94 -7.60 -1.33
N ALA A 45 0.12 -7.24 -0.62
CA ALA A 45 1.29 -8.09 -0.41
C ALA A 45 1.81 -7.89 1.00
N ASN A 46 1.77 -8.94 1.84
CA ASN A 46 2.17 -8.87 3.25
C ASN A 46 1.54 -7.67 3.99
N GLY A 47 0.25 -7.39 3.74
CA GLY A 47 -0.50 -6.26 4.29
C GLY A 47 -0.15 -4.88 3.75
N VAL A 48 0.78 -4.77 2.79
CA VAL A 48 0.99 -3.54 2.01
C VAL A 48 0.02 -3.54 0.83
N ILE A 49 -0.75 -2.47 0.70
CA ILE A 49 -1.68 -2.25 -0.41
C ILE A 49 -1.01 -1.33 -1.42
N THR A 50 -0.73 -1.83 -2.62
CA THR A 50 -0.15 -1.05 -3.72
C THR A 50 -1.19 -0.78 -4.79
N ALA A 51 -1.47 0.49 -5.06
CA ALA A 51 -2.31 0.92 -6.17
C ALA A 51 -1.43 1.29 -7.37
N THR A 52 -1.75 0.75 -8.54
CA THR A 52 -1.12 1.12 -9.82
C THR A 52 -2.05 2.06 -10.59
N MET A 53 -1.54 3.21 -11.02
CA MET A 53 -2.30 4.18 -11.81
C MET A 53 -2.47 3.71 -13.26
N LEU A 54 -3.54 4.15 -13.93
CA LEU A 54 -3.75 3.89 -15.35
C LEU A 54 -2.63 4.49 -16.20
N SER A 55 -2.42 3.92 -17.39
CA SER A 55 -1.45 4.43 -18.37
C SER A 55 -2.04 5.50 -19.30
N SER A 56 -3.35 5.70 -19.26
CA SER A 56 -4.09 6.71 -20.03
C SER A 56 -5.19 7.34 -19.18
N GLY A 57 -5.67 8.52 -19.56
CA GLY A 57 -6.74 9.22 -18.82
C GLY A 57 -6.31 9.77 -17.44
N VAL A 58 -5.00 9.80 -17.15
CA VAL A 58 -4.39 10.40 -15.97
C VAL A 58 -3.27 11.35 -16.38
N ASN A 59 -2.87 12.26 -15.48
CA ASN A 59 -1.76 13.18 -15.73
C ASN A 59 -0.49 12.39 -16.13
N LYS A 60 0.22 12.86 -17.16
CA LYS A 60 1.47 12.26 -17.67
C LYS A 60 2.49 11.98 -16.56
N GLU A 61 2.53 12.83 -15.54
CA GLU A 61 3.46 12.68 -14.41
C GLU A 61 3.12 11.51 -13.47
N ILE A 62 1.94 10.89 -13.59
CA ILE A 62 1.48 9.77 -12.73
C ILE A 62 1.08 8.51 -13.52
N GLN A 63 1.23 8.52 -14.84
CA GLN A 63 0.88 7.38 -15.70
C GLN A 63 1.68 6.13 -15.34
N GLY A 64 0.98 5.03 -15.07
CA GLY A 64 1.60 3.75 -14.70
C GLY A 64 2.37 3.75 -13.38
N LYS A 65 2.32 4.85 -12.63
CA LYS A 65 3.04 4.99 -11.35
C LYS A 65 2.28 4.34 -10.21
N LYS A 66 2.98 4.13 -9.11
CA LYS A 66 2.46 3.39 -7.94
C LYS A 66 2.46 4.24 -6.66
N LEU A 67 1.49 3.94 -5.82
CA LEU A 67 1.31 4.41 -4.44
C LEU A 67 1.17 3.20 -3.54
N SER A 68 1.68 3.26 -2.33
CA SER A 68 1.43 2.22 -1.32
C SER A 68 0.77 2.78 -0.07
N LEU A 69 -0.07 1.94 0.53
CA LEU A 69 -0.64 2.12 1.84
C LEU A 69 -0.20 0.94 2.69
N TRP A 70 0.24 1.20 3.90
CA TRP A 70 0.69 0.17 4.83
C TRP A 70 0.29 0.57 6.23
N ALA A 71 0.15 -0.40 7.12
CA ALA A 71 -0.13 -0.15 8.52
C ALA A 71 1.01 -0.65 9.41
N LYS A 72 1.13 -0.02 10.57
CA LYS A 72 1.96 -0.51 11.67
C LYS A 72 1.09 -0.64 12.92
N ARG A 73 1.35 -1.64 13.74
CA ARG A 73 0.69 -1.77 15.04
C ARG A 73 1.17 -0.67 16.00
N GLN A 74 0.23 -0.08 16.73
CA GLN A 74 0.47 0.85 17.85
C GLN A 74 -0.53 0.55 18.95
N ASP A 75 -0.05 0.10 20.12
CA ASP A 75 -0.80 0.00 21.38
C ASP A 75 -2.25 -0.50 21.20
N GLY A 76 -2.42 -1.71 20.64
CA GLY A 76 -3.73 -2.34 20.46
C GLY A 76 -4.54 -1.86 19.25
N SER A 77 -4.01 -0.93 18.46
CA SER A 77 -4.60 -0.42 17.22
C SER A 77 -3.61 -0.52 16.04
N VAL A 78 -4.08 -0.22 14.84
CA VAL A 78 -3.20 -0.09 13.66
C VAL A 78 -3.21 1.35 13.16
N LYS A 79 -2.03 1.87 12.85
CA LYS A 79 -1.86 3.19 12.23
C LYS A 79 -1.54 3.01 10.75
N TRP A 80 -2.38 3.58 9.89
CA TRP A 80 -2.19 3.55 8.44
C TRP A 80 -1.33 4.71 7.96
N PHE A 81 -0.48 4.39 7.00
CA PHE A 81 0.39 5.30 6.27
C PHE A 81 0.07 5.16 4.78
N CYS A 82 0.44 6.19 4.02
CA CYS A 82 0.25 6.28 2.59
C CYS A 82 1.46 7.03 2.05
N GLY A 83 2.00 6.61 0.90
CA GLY A 83 3.16 7.25 0.30
C GLY A 83 3.74 6.46 -0.87
N GLN A 84 5.02 6.70 -1.14
CA GLN A 84 5.73 6.00 -2.22
C GLN A 84 5.65 4.47 -2.06
N PRO A 85 5.88 3.72 -3.15
CA PRO A 85 5.85 2.26 -3.10
C PRO A 85 6.81 1.70 -2.06
N VAL A 86 6.27 0.86 -1.18
CA VAL A 86 7.02 0.16 -0.14
C VAL A 86 6.74 -1.34 -0.20
N ALA A 87 7.58 -2.14 0.44
CA ALA A 87 7.40 -3.57 0.60
C ALA A 87 7.62 -3.97 2.06
N ARG A 88 6.85 -4.96 2.52
CA ARG A 88 7.07 -5.63 3.79
C ARG A 88 7.73 -6.98 3.52
N ALA A 89 8.87 -7.24 4.16
CA ALA A 89 9.66 -8.45 3.93
C ALA A 89 8.92 -9.74 4.32
N ASN A 90 8.09 -9.71 5.37
CA ASN A 90 7.31 -10.86 5.82
C ASN A 90 5.91 -10.44 6.30
N ALA A 91 4.97 -11.38 6.23
CA ALA A 91 3.61 -11.22 6.74
C ALA A 91 3.55 -11.14 8.28
N ASN A 92 4.53 -11.71 8.99
CA ASN A 92 4.50 -11.83 10.45
C ASN A 92 4.79 -10.51 11.19
N GLY A 93 5.12 -9.42 10.49
CA GLY A 93 5.33 -8.12 11.12
C GLY A 93 6.62 -8.02 11.93
N ALA A 94 7.65 -8.81 11.58
CA ALA A 94 8.94 -8.73 12.27
C ALA A 94 9.51 -7.30 12.23
N ASN A 95 10.29 -6.94 13.26
CA ASN A 95 10.83 -5.59 13.43
C ASN A 95 9.74 -4.50 13.43
N ASN A 96 8.73 -4.65 14.28
CA ASN A 96 7.71 -3.61 14.49
C ASN A 96 7.00 -3.16 13.20
N ASP A 97 6.57 -4.14 12.39
CA ASP A 97 5.87 -3.90 11.13
C ASP A 97 6.62 -2.95 10.18
N GLU A 98 7.95 -3.08 10.11
CA GLU A 98 8.75 -2.29 9.19
C GLU A 98 8.44 -2.56 7.72
N VAL A 99 8.58 -1.49 6.93
CA VAL A 99 8.48 -1.52 5.47
C VAL A 99 9.67 -0.78 4.90
N THR A 100 10.20 -1.27 3.79
CA THR A 100 11.30 -0.65 3.06
C THR A 100 10.79 -0.10 1.74
N ALA A 101 11.51 0.85 1.15
CA ALA A 101 11.18 1.30 -0.21
C ALA A 101 11.16 0.08 -1.14
N ALA A 102 10.09 -0.07 -1.92
CA ALA A 102 10.03 -1.14 -2.91
C ALA A 102 11.12 -0.89 -3.95
N ASN A 103 11.84 -1.93 -4.38
CA ASN A 103 12.84 -1.82 -5.43
C ASN A 103 12.19 -1.43 -6.76
N GLY A 104 12.07 -0.12 -6.97
CA GLY A 104 11.62 0.53 -8.19
C GLY A 104 12.45 1.79 -8.37
N LYS A 105 13.33 1.78 -9.38
CA LYS A 105 14.09 2.98 -9.78
C LYS A 105 13.12 4.15 -10.02
N GLY A 106 13.56 5.37 -9.74
CA GLY A 106 12.78 6.61 -9.54
C GLY A 106 11.72 7.04 -10.56
N THR A 107 11.45 6.26 -11.62
CA THR A 107 10.38 6.48 -12.59
C THR A 107 9.05 5.77 -12.26
N ALA A 108 9.06 4.72 -11.42
CA ALA A 108 7.84 4.00 -11.03
C ALA A 108 7.02 4.68 -9.91
N ASN A 109 7.59 5.71 -9.27
CA ASN A 109 7.06 6.32 -8.06
C ASN A 109 6.36 7.64 -8.35
N ILE A 110 5.15 7.81 -7.82
CA ILE A 110 4.44 9.10 -7.85
C ILE A 110 5.29 10.14 -7.14
N ASP A 111 5.48 11.30 -7.78
CA ASP A 111 6.21 12.41 -7.18
C ASP A 111 5.44 12.94 -5.97
N THR A 112 6.16 13.38 -4.93
CA THR A 112 5.54 13.87 -3.70
C THR A 112 4.62 15.06 -3.92
N LYS A 113 4.81 15.86 -4.97
CA LYS A 113 3.91 16.96 -5.32
C LYS A 113 2.51 16.48 -5.73
N HIS A 114 2.37 15.23 -6.16
CA HIS A 114 1.12 14.63 -6.60
C HIS A 114 0.51 13.68 -5.55
N LEU A 115 1.17 13.52 -4.41
CA LEU A 115 0.59 12.82 -3.26
C LEU A 115 -0.33 13.79 -2.51
N PRO A 116 -1.52 13.33 -2.06
CA PRO A 116 -2.33 14.13 -1.15
C PRO A 116 -1.52 14.46 0.11
N SER A 117 -1.78 15.62 0.75
CA SER A 117 -1.01 16.09 1.92
C SER A 117 -0.98 15.09 3.08
N THR A 118 -2.02 14.25 3.20
CA THR A 118 -2.13 13.16 4.17
C THR A 118 -1.28 11.92 3.83
N ALA A 119 -0.80 11.81 2.59
CA ALA A 119 0.07 10.75 2.06
C ALA A 119 1.56 11.15 1.95
N SER A 120 1.92 12.32 2.47
CA SER A 120 3.33 12.77 2.53
C SER A 120 4.00 12.43 3.87
N THR A 121 3.40 11.54 4.67
CA THR A 121 3.92 11.26 6.02
C THR A 121 5.07 10.26 5.97
N ARG A 122 6.27 10.83 6.11
CA ARG A 122 7.60 10.23 6.33
C ARG A 122 8.26 9.54 5.12
N LYS A 123 9.30 10.22 4.60
CA LYS A 123 10.55 9.55 4.20
C LYS A 123 10.91 8.58 5.34
N SER A 124 11.03 7.30 5.03
CA SER A 124 11.88 6.40 5.82
C SER A 124 13.32 6.92 5.68
N THR A 125 13.70 7.93 6.47
CA THR A 125 15.12 8.10 6.80
C THR A 125 15.44 7.07 7.87
N PRO A 126 16.27 6.06 7.57
CA PRO A 126 16.99 5.37 8.63
C PRO A 126 17.86 6.42 9.33
N ASN A 127 17.78 6.49 10.65
CA ASN A 127 18.86 7.06 11.45
C ASN A 127 19.71 5.90 11.93
#